data_AF-A0A355TPZ8-F1
#
_entry.id   AF-A0A355TPZ8-F1
#
_cell.length_a   1.000
_cell.length_b   1.000
_cell.length_c   1.000
_cell.angle_alpha   90.00
_cell.angle_beta   90.00
_cell.angle_gamma   90.00
#
_symmetry.space_group_name_H-M   'P 1'
#
loop_
_entity.id
_entity.type
_entity.pdbx_description
1 polymer ?
#
loop_
_entity_poly.entity_id
_entity_poly.type
_entity_poly.pdbx_seq_one_letter_code
_entity_poly.pdbx_strand_id
1 'polypeptide(L)' 'VDPNCTCYCCRNFSRAYLRHLYKSEEILGSVLGTLHNIHFMLTLMRNIRASLANGTFFDLKAKWLDRKGEAQEEK' A
#
# COMPACT_ATOMS: atom_id res chain seq x y z
N VAL A 1 -0.36 6.88 -3.90
CA VAL A 1 0.76 7.14 -2.98
C VAL A 1 0.19 7.31 -1.60
N ASP A 2 0.68 6.48 -0.67
CA ASP A 2 0.13 6.25 0.66
C ASP A 2 0.98 7.01 1.70
N PRO A 3 0.39 7.90 2.52
CA PRO A 3 1.10 8.64 3.57
C PRO A 3 1.82 7.75 4.59
N ASN A 4 1.34 6.52 4.79
CA ASN A 4 1.90 5.58 5.76
C ASN A 4 2.96 4.66 5.12
N CYS A 5 3.25 4.82 3.82
CA CYS A 5 4.20 3.98 3.10
C CYS A 5 5.58 4.65 2.99
N THR A 6 6.61 3.93 3.41
CA THR A 6 8.01 4.39 3.41
C THR A 6 8.81 3.96 2.18
N CYS A 7 8.17 3.40 1.15
CA CYS A 7 8.87 2.97 -0.05
C CYS A 7 9.42 4.17 -0.86
N TYR A 8 10.41 3.93 -1.72
CA TYR A 8 11.00 4.97 -2.58
C TYR A 8 9.93 5.69 -3.43
N CYS A 9 8.97 4.95 -3.98
CA CYS A 9 7.87 5.54 -4.76
C CYS A 9 7.06 6.58 -3.94
N CYS A 10 6.67 6.23 -2.70
CA CYS A 10 5.84 7.12 -1.86
C CYS A 10 6.61 8.30 -1.26
N ARG A 11 7.93 8.18 -1.09
CA ARG A 11 8.77 9.27 -0.56
C ARG A 11 9.17 10.29 -1.61
N ASN A 12 9.28 9.87 -2.87
CA ASN A 12 9.92 10.68 -3.91
C ASN A 12 8.95 11.18 -4.99
N PHE A 13 7.76 10.59 -5.12
CA PHE A 13 6.83 10.91 -6.20
C PHE A 13 5.42 11.22 -5.71
N SER A 14 4.78 12.17 -6.38
CA SER A 14 3.39 12.55 -6.08
C SER A 14 2.38 11.64 -6.79
N ARG A 15 1.14 11.60 -6.29
CA ARG A 15 0.03 10.91 -6.96
C ARG A 15 -0.21 11.43 -8.39
N ALA A 16 -0.09 12.74 -8.58
CA ALA A 16 -0.27 13.39 -9.88
C ALA A 16 0.79 12.93 -10.88
N TYR A 17 2.06 12.85 -10.45
CA TYR A 17 3.15 12.39 -11.30
C TYR A 17 3.00 10.92 -11.70
N LEU A 18 2.62 10.05 -10.76
CA LEU A 18 2.34 8.65 -11.09
C LEU A 18 1.19 8.51 -12.09
N ARG A 19 0.11 9.29 -11.92
CA ARG A 19 -1.01 9.31 -12.87
C ARG A 19 -0.56 9.75 -14.26
N HIS A 20 0.33 10.75 -14.34
CA HIS A 20 0.92 11.17 -15.59
C HIS A 20 1.71 10.05 -16.26
N LEU A 21 2.61 9.36 -15.53
CA LEU A 21 3.39 8.25 -16.08
C LEU A 21 2.50 7.14 -16.64
N TYR A 22 1.43 6.77 -15.93
CA TYR A 22 0.48 5.77 -16.44
C TYR A 22 -0.28 6.25 -17.68
N LYS A 23 -0.71 7.52 -17.70
CA LYS A 23 -1.42 8.08 -18.86
C LYS A 23 -0.52 8.23 -20.09
N SER A 24 0.77 8.45 -19.87
CA SER A 24 1.78 8.57 -20.91
C SER A 24 2.40 7.22 -21.31
N GLU A 25 1.91 6.10 -20.75
CA GLU A 25 2.40 4.74 -21.02
C GLU A 25 3.90 4.54 -20.77
N GLU A 26 4.44 5.30 -19.82
CA GLU A 26 5.86 5.24 -19.44
C GLU A 26 6.16 4.02 -18.56
N ILE A 27 7.20 3.25 -18.92
CA ILE A 27 7.60 2.03 -18.18
C ILE A 27 7.93 2.31 -16.71
N LEU A 28 8.39 3.53 -16.41
CA LEU A 28 8.69 3.97 -15.05
C LEU A 28 7.46 3.88 -14.14
N GLY A 29 6.26 4.10 -14.66
CA GLY A 29 5.01 3.93 -13.91
C GLY A 29 4.87 2.50 -13.37
N SER A 30 5.10 1.50 -14.23
CA SER A 30 5.06 0.08 -13.86
C SER A 30 6.15 -0.29 -12.85
N VAL A 31 7.36 0.25 -13.01
CA VAL A 31 8.48 0.02 -12.07
C VAL A 31 8.16 0.58 -10.68
N LEU A 32 7.70 1.83 -10.60
CA LEU A 32 7.36 2.49 -9.34
C LEU A 32 6.15 1.83 -8.66
N GLY A 33 5.16 1.39 -9.45
CA GLY A 33 4.01 0.62 -8.95
C GLY A 33 4.45 -0.71 -8.36
N THR A 34 5.33 -1.44 -9.05
CA THR A 34 5.88 -2.72 -8.57
C THR A 34 6.64 -2.55 -7.27
N LEU A 35 7.49 -1.52 -7.18
CA LEU A 35 8.25 -1.21 -5.98
C LEU A 35 7.35 -0.91 -4.77
N HIS A 36 6.28 -0.13 -4.99
CA HIS A 36 5.30 0.14 -3.94
C HIS A 36 4.56 -1.14 -3.50
N ASN A 37 4.10 -1.95 -4.46
CA ASN A 37 3.34 -3.17 -4.19
C ASN A 37 4.18 -4.19 -3.39
N ILE A 38 5.43 -4.42 -3.77
CA ILE A 38 6.31 -5.35 -3.05
C ILE A 38 6.55 -4.86 -1.62
N HIS A 39 6.86 -3.57 -1.43
CA HIS A 39 7.08 -2.99 -0.09
C HIS A 39 5.84 -3.11 0.80
N PHE A 40 4.66 -2.85 0.22
CA PHE A 40 3.39 -3.01 0.90
C PHE A 40 3.17 -4.46 1.35
N MET A 41 3.31 -5.43 0.43
CA MET A 41 3.08 -6.85 0.72
C MET A 41 4.07 -7.38 1.77
N LEU A 42 5.35 -7.00 1.69
CA LEU A 42 6.34 -7.38 2.70
C LEU A 42 6.00 -6.80 4.08
N THR A 43 5.50 -5.58 4.14
CA THR A 43 5.09 -4.92 5.39
C THR A 43 3.84 -5.56 5.97
N LEU A 44 2.84 -5.84 5.14
CA LEU A 44 1.64 -6.58 5.55
C LEU A 44 2.01 -7.95 6.15
N MET A 45 2.84 -8.72 5.45
CA MET A 45 3.27 -10.04 5.92
C MET A 45 4.09 -9.96 7.22
N ARG A 46 4.91 -8.90 7.39
CA ARG A 46 5.62 -8.66 8.65
C ARG A 46 4.65 -8.41 9.80
N ASN A 47 3.62 -7.60 9.59
CA ASN A 47 2.61 -7.30 10.61
C ASN A 47 1.80 -8.54 10.97
N ILE A 48 1.46 -9.39 9.99
CA ILE A 48 0.79 -10.67 10.23
C ILE A 48 1.66 -11.61 11.07
N ARG A 49 2.94 -11.77 10.73
CA ARG A 49 3.85 -12.61 11.52
C ARG A 49 3.99 -12.11 12.96
N ALA A 50 4.11 -10.79 13.14
CA ALA A 50 4.20 -10.19 14.47
C ALA A 50 2.91 -10.39 15.30
N SER A 51 1.73 -10.24 14.68
CA SER A 51 0.46 -10.42 15.39
C SER A 51 0.19 -11.88 15.75
N LEU A 52 0.64 -12.85 14.94
CA LEU A 52 0.60 -14.26 15.28
C LEU A 52 1.49 -14.56 16.49
N ALA A 53 2.72 -14.05 16.52
CA ALA A 53 3.63 -14.22 17.66
C ALA A 53 3.07 -13.60 18.95
N ASN A 54 2.33 -12.49 18.84
CA ASN A 54 1.76 -11.77 19.98
C ASN A 54 0.31 -12.17 20.31
N GLY A 55 -0.28 -13.15 19.61
CA GLY A 55 -1.68 -13.56 19.80
C GLY A 55 -2.75 -12.52 19.40
N THR A 56 -2.38 -11.44 18.70
CA THR A 56 -3.25 -10.30 18.34
C THR A 56 -3.70 -10.32 16.87
N PHE A 57 -3.66 -11.48 16.22
CA PHE A 57 -3.98 -11.60 14.79
C PHE A 57 -5.42 -11.18 14.46
N PHE A 58 -6.40 -11.52 15.31
CA PHE A 58 -7.80 -11.16 15.08
C PHE A 58 -8.03 -9.65 15.18
N ASP A 59 -7.32 -8.95 16.06
CA ASP A 59 -7.37 -7.48 16.16
C ASP A 59 -6.80 -6.83 14.90
N LEU A 60 -5.68 -7.35 14.39
CA LEU A 60 -5.11 -6.91 13.13
C LEU A 60 -6.11 -7.11 11.99
N LYS A 61 -6.73 -8.30 11.90
CA LYS A 61 -7.74 -8.62 10.88
C LYS A 61 -8.93 -7.66 10.95
N ALA A 62 -9.47 -7.41 12.14
CA ALA A 62 -10.58 -6.49 12.35
C ALA A 62 -10.21 -5.07 11.85
N LYS A 63 -9.06 -4.54 12.26
CA LYS A 63 -8.53 -3.24 11.80
C LYS A 63 -8.29 -3.14 10.29
N TRP A 64 -8.09 -4.27 9.61
CA TRP A 64 -7.89 -4.31 8.16
C TRP A 64 -9.20 -4.40 7.38
N LEU A 65 -10.20 -5.12 7.90
CA LEU A 65 -11.50 -5.24 7.27
C LEU A 65 -12.36 -4.00 7.50
N ASP A 66 -12.29 -3.40 8.68
CA ASP A 66 -12.99 -2.16 9.02
C ASP A 66 -12.57 -1.01 8.09
N ARG A 67 -11.26 -0.90 7.83
CA ARG A 67 -10.68 0.08 6.90
C ARG A 67 -11.12 -0.08 5.43
N LYS A 68 -11.67 -1.23 5.03
CA LYS A 68 -12.18 -1.43 3.67
C LYS A 68 -13.63 -0.97 3.50
N GLY A 69 -14.36 -0.73 4.59
CA GLY A 69 -15.72 -0.17 4.54
C GLY A 69 -15.75 1.25 3.98
N GLU A 70 -14.75 2.07 4.31
CA GLU A 70 -14.74 3.49 3.94
C GLU A 70 -14.31 3.76 2.48
N ALA A 71 -13.54 2.86 1.86
CA ALA A 71 -13.01 3.07 0.51
C ALA A 71 -13.97 2.70 -0.64
N GLN A 72 -15.20 2.24 -0.33
CA GLN A 72 -16.21 1.86 -1.33
C GLN A 72 -17.39 2.84 -1.45
N GLU A 73 -17.46 3.90 -0.63
CA GLU A 73 -18.56 4.89 -0.66
C GLU A 73 -18.28 6.15 -1.51
N GLU A 74 -17.05 6.37 -2.00
CA GLU A 74 -16.78 7.39 -3.01
C GLU A 74 -16.99 6.81 -4.43
N LYS A 75 -18.27 6.62 -4.80
CA LYS A 75 -18.70 6.48 -6.20
C LYS A 75 -19.28 7.79 -6.71
#